data_AF-A0A965T4M7-F1
#
_entry.id   AF-A0A965T4M7-F1
#
_cell.length_a   1.000
_cell.length_b   1.000
_cell.length_c   1.000
_cell.angle_alpha   90.00
_cell.angle_beta   90.00
_cell.angle_gamma   90.00
#
_symmetry.space_group_name_H-M   'P 1'
#
loop_
_entity.id
_entity.type
_entity.pdbx_description
1 polymer ?
#
loop_
_entity_poly.entity_id
_entity_poly.type
_entity_poly.pdbx_seq_one_letter_code
_entity_poly.pdbx_strand_id
1 'polypeptide(L)' 'VTNVGGLAGLVPHLKVGIVTEPNANAIASGIIQLYELGETHFLKHLCEEKKNFGWDKLTTAIIENK' A
#
# COMPACT_ATOMS: atom_id res chain seq x y z
N VAL A 1 1.99 6.87 -0.15
CA VAL A 1 2.92 6.74 -1.30
C VAL A 1 2.51 7.69 -2.40
N THR A 2 3.42 8.03 -3.32
CA THR A 2 3.09 8.84 -4.49
C THR A 2 2.57 7.97 -5.63
N ASN A 3 1.73 8.56 -6.50
CA ASN A 3 1.15 7.93 -7.68
C ASN A 3 2.17 7.86 -8.83
N VAL A 4 3.30 7.21 -8.58
CA VAL A 4 4.39 7.05 -9.55
C VAL A 4 4.92 5.62 -9.51
N GLY A 5 5.17 5.05 -10.69
CA GLY A 5 5.66 3.67 -10.84
C GLY A 5 4.68 2.63 -10.30
N GLY A 6 5.23 1.53 -9.76
CA GLY A 6 4.43 0.39 -9.28
C GLY A 6 3.83 0.56 -7.87
N LEU A 7 4.21 1.59 -7.12
CA LEU A 7 3.82 1.73 -5.71
C LEU A 7 2.31 1.94 -5.53
N ALA A 8 1.67 2.68 -6.44
CA ALA A 8 0.22 2.87 -6.40
C ALA A 8 -0.55 1.55 -6.62
N GLY A 9 0.03 0.60 -7.35
CA GLY A 9 -0.55 -0.74 -7.55
C GLY A 9 -0.41 -1.64 -6.31
N LEU A 10 0.62 -1.42 -5.49
CA LEU A 10 0.88 -2.19 -4.27
C LEU A 10 0.16 -1.63 -3.03
N VAL A 11 -0.30 -0.38 -3.09
CA VAL A 11 -0.97 0.30 -1.98
C VAL A 11 -2.40 0.66 -2.40
N PRO A 12 -3.36 -0.27 -2.32
CA PRO A 12 -4.79 0.05 -2.44
C PRO A 12 -5.18 1.27 -1.60
N HIS A 13 -5.53 2.35 -2.31
CA HIS A 13 -5.85 3.66 -1.72
C HIS A 13 -6.99 3.54 -0.70
N LEU A 14 -6.85 4.23 0.44
CA LEU A 14 -7.77 4.22 1.59
C LEU A 14 -8.00 2.85 2.24
N LYS A 15 -7.30 1.79 1.82
CA LYS A 15 -7.35 0.47 2.47
C LYS A 15 -6.08 0.18 3.25
N VAL A 16 -4.93 0.24 2.58
CA VAL A 16 -3.62 -0.06 3.19
C VAL A 16 -2.68 1.13 3.21
N GLY A 17 -3.18 2.30 2.82
CA GLY A 17 -2.47 3.57 2.89
C GLY A 17 -3.12 4.63 2.02
N ILE A 18 -2.49 5.80 1.98
CA ILE A 18 -2.88 6.91 1.13
C ILE A 18 -1.96 6.97 -0.09
N VAL A 19 -2.56 7.07 -1.26
CA VAL A 19 -1.88 7.35 -2.55
C VAL A 19 -2.14 8.81 -2.89
N THR A 20 -1.09 9.56 -3.17
CA THR A 20 -1.16 11.00 -3.49
C THR A 20 -0.45 11.32 -4.79
N GLU A 21 -0.79 12.44 -5.42
CA GLU A 21 0.02 12.98 -6.51
C GLU A 21 1.43 13.40 -6.01
N PRO A 22 2.46 13.42 -6.88
CA PRO A 22 3.85 13.71 -6.50
C PRO A 22 4.12 15.22 -6.37
N ASN A 23 3.21 15.95 -5.74
CA ASN A 23 3.37 17.38 -5.46
C ASN A 23 3.17 17.67 -3.97
N ALA A 24 3.77 18.75 -3.49
CA ALA A 24 3.84 19.08 -2.06
C ALA A 24 2.45 19.19 -1.40
N ASN A 25 1.49 19.83 -2.08
CA ASN A 25 0.14 20.04 -1.55
C ASN A 25 -0.60 18.70 -1.39
N ALA A 26 -0.54 17.83 -2.39
CA ALA A 26 -1.19 16.52 -2.34
C ALA A 26 -0.58 15.63 -1.25
N ILE A 27 0.74 15.65 -1.08
CA ILE A 27 1.43 14.90 -0.03
C ILE A 27 1.02 15.40 1.35
N ALA A 28 1.02 16.73 1.56
CA ALA A 28 0.61 17.32 2.83
C ALA A 28 -0.83 16.93 3.23
N SER A 29 -1.78 17.06 2.29
CA SER A 29 -3.16 16.63 2.52
C SER A 29 -3.28 15.13 2.78
N GLY A 30 -2.52 14.29 2.08
CA GLY A 30 -2.53 12.85 2.29
C GLY A 30 -1.95 12.42 3.64
N ILE A 31 -0.96 13.13 4.16
CA ILE A 31 -0.44 12.89 5.52
C ILE A 31 -1.51 13.22 6.55
N ILE A 32 -2.18 14.36 6.43
CA ILE A 32 -3.29 14.73 7.32
C ILE A 32 -4.38 13.65 7.31
N GLN A 33 -4.83 13.26 6.12
CA GLN A 33 -5.85 12.22 5.94
C GLN A 33 -5.44 10.86 6.55
N LEU A 34 -4.17 10.47 6.43
CA LEU A 34 -3.64 9.24 7.02
C LEU A 34 -3.83 9.25 8.55
N TYR A 35 -3.52 10.37 9.21
CA TYR A 35 -3.66 10.50 10.66
C TYR A 35 -5.12 10.69 11.11
N GLU A 36 -5.97 11.33 10.30
CA GLU A 36 -7.41 11.44 10.57
C GLU A 36 -8.11 10.08 10.56
N LEU A 37 -7.75 9.20 9.60
CA LEU A 37 -8.28 7.83 9.53
C LEU A 37 -7.69 6.93 10.62
N GLY A 38 -6.43 7.14 10.97
CA GLY A 38 -5.75 6.48 12.08
C GLY A 38 -5.45 4.99 11.86
N GLU A 39 -4.67 4.42 12.76
CA GLU A 39 -4.16 3.05 12.65
C GLU A 39 -5.28 2.00 12.55
N THR A 40 -6.36 2.16 13.32
CA THR A 40 -7.47 1.20 13.37
C THR A 40 -8.15 1.01 12.02
N HIS A 41 -8.16 2.04 11.17
CA HIS A 41 -8.70 1.97 9.82
C HIS A 41 -7.84 1.09 8.90
N PHE A 42 -6.51 1.20 9.00
CA PHE A 42 -5.60 0.52 8.06
C PHE A 42 -5.11 -0.85 8.55
N LEU A 43 -5.00 -1.07 9.86
CA LEU A 43 -4.27 -2.22 10.42
C LEU A 43 -4.81 -3.57 9.95
N LYS A 44 -6.15 -3.74 9.94
CA LYS A 44 -6.77 -4.99 9.48
C LYS A 44 -6.41 -5.27 8.02
N HIS A 45 -6.57 -4.27 7.16
CA HIS A 45 -6.27 -4.38 5.74
C HIS A 45 -4.79 -4.61 5.47
N LEU A 46 -3.90 -3.95 6.22
CA LEU A 46 -2.45 -4.16 6.14
C LEU A 46 -2.06 -5.60 6.47
N CYS A 47 -2.65 -6.16 7.54
CA CYS A 47 -2.42 -7.55 7.94
C CYS A 47 -2.90 -8.54 6.87
N GLU A 48 -4.00 -8.24 6.18
CA GLU A 48 -4.53 -9.07 5.08
C GLU A 48 -3.63 -8.98 3.84
N GLU A 49 -3.28 -7.76 3.42
CA GLU A 49 -2.50 -7.49 2.21
C GLU A 49 -1.05 -7.99 2.32
N LYS A 50 -0.43 -7.87 3.50
CA LYS A 50 0.94 -8.38 3.77
C LYS A 50 1.10 -9.86 3.42
N LYS A 51 0.04 -10.66 3.57
CA LYS A 51 0.07 -12.09 3.25
C LYS A 51 0.36 -12.35 1.78
N ASN A 52 0.15 -11.39 0.88
CA ASN A 52 0.42 -11.52 -0.56
C ASN A 52 1.90 -11.38 -0.91
N PHE A 53 2.70 -10.79 -0.02
CA PHE A 53 4.10 -10.45 -0.27
C PHE A 53 5.09 -11.34 0.49
N GLY A 54 4.66 -12.56 0.86
CA GLY A 54 5.52 -13.55 1.50
C GLY A 54 6.61 -14.09 0.57
N TRP A 55 7.80 -14.37 1.12
CA TRP A 55 8.90 -14.98 0.37
C TRP A 55 8.54 -16.37 -0.15
N ASP A 56 7.71 -17.11 0.59
CA ASP A 56 7.14 -18.39 0.17
C ASP A 56 6.38 -18.21 -1.16
N LYS A 57 5.44 -17.27 -1.24
CA LYS A 57 4.69 -16.97 -2.46
C LYS A 57 5.60 -16.57 -3.62
N LEU A 58 6.65 -15.78 -3.36
CA LEU A 58 7.63 -15.43 -4.38
C LEU A 58 8.36 -16.67 -4.90
N THR A 59 8.90 -17.50 -4.01
CA THR A 59 9.64 -18.71 -4.39
C THR A 59 8.74 -19.70 -5.13
N THR A 60 7.50 -19.90 -4.68
CA THR A 60 6.49 -20.70 -5.37
C THR A 60 6.23 -20.16 -6.76
N ALA A 61 6.00 -18.84 -6.91
CA ALA A 61 5.76 -18.23 -8.21
C ALA A 61 6.93 -18.41 -9.19
N ILE A 62 8.18 -18.37 -8.71
CA ILE A 62 9.38 -18.59 -9.54
C ILE A 62 9.52 -20.07 -9.95
N ILE A 63 9.22 -20.99 -9.04
CA ILE A 63 9.43 -22.43 -9.25
C ILE A 63 8.31 -23.04 -10.09
N GLU A 64 7.06 -22.62 -9.87
CA GLU A 64 5.86 -23.19 -10.50
C GLU A 64 5.49 -22.53 -11.83
N ASN A 65 5.93 -21.30 -12.13
CA ASN A 65 5.79 -20.70 -13.46
C ASN A 65 6.87 -21.18 -14.45
N LYS A 66 7.26 -22.46 -14.39
CA LYS A 66 8.09 -23.09 -15.42
C LYS A 66 7.25 -23.62 -16.57
#